data_AF-A0A2V7H5P9-F1
#
_entry.id   AF-A0A2V7H5P9-F1
#
_cell.length_a   1.000
_cell.length_b   1.000
_cell.length_c   1.000
_cell.angle_alpha   90.00
_cell.angle_beta   90.00
_cell.angle_gamma   90.00
#
_symmetry.space_group_name_H-M   'P 1'
#
loop_
_entity.id
_entity.type
_entity.pdbx_description
1 polymer ?
#
loop_
_entity_poly.entity_id
_entity_poly.type
_entity_poly.pdbx_seq_one_letter_code
_entity_poly.pdbx_strand_id
1 'polypeptide(L)' 'MGVAYDPRGQNSVAVLRDVTSKDQYKVRVGQTIGRMRVAAIQPKAVIFTIEEFGYSRQELLPIAPPDSTKMRLRQ' A
#
# COMPACT_ATOMS: atom_id res chain seq x y z
N MET A 1 -9.63 2.33 0.49
CA MET A 1 -8.45 1.47 0.33
C MET A 1 -8.88 0.04 0.57
N GLY A 2 -8.27 -0.96 -0.08
CA GLY A 2 -8.65 -2.37 0.11
C GLY A 2 -7.69 -3.34 -0.56
N VAL A 3 -7.75 -4.62 -0.20
CA VAL A 3 -6.94 -5.69 -0.80
C VAL A 3 -7.82 -6.86 -1.24
N ALA A 4 -7.59 -7.32 -2.47
CA ALA A 4 -7.98 -8.65 -2.91
C ALA A 4 -6.75 -9.56 -2.73
N TYR A 5 -6.78 -10.42 -1.72
CA TYR A 5 -5.64 -11.26 -1.35
C TYR A 5 -5.75 -12.65 -1.99
N ASP A 6 -4.68 -13.08 -2.66
CA ASP A 6 -4.48 -14.45 -3.10
C ASP A 6 -3.55 -15.17 -2.10
N PRO A 7 -4.01 -16.22 -1.39
CA PRO A 7 -3.18 -16.98 -0.45
C PRO A 7 -1.93 -17.61 -1.07
N ARG A 8 -1.90 -17.82 -2.38
CA ARG A 8 -0.72 -18.32 -3.11
C ARG A 8 0.29 -17.21 -3.43
N GLY A 9 -0.05 -15.95 -3.15
CA GLY A 9 0.82 -14.77 -3.28
C GLY A 9 1.01 -14.27 -4.72
N GLN A 10 0.47 -14.94 -5.72
CA GLN A 10 0.75 -14.64 -7.14
C GLN A 10 -0.17 -13.58 -7.73
N ASN A 11 -1.41 -13.48 -7.24
CA ASN A 11 -2.42 -12.60 -7.82
C ASN A 11 -3.03 -11.58 -6.87
N SER A 12 -2.39 -11.32 -5.72
CA SER A 12 -2.86 -10.29 -4.79
C SER A 12 -2.84 -8.91 -5.45
N VAL A 13 -3.88 -8.13 -5.19
CA VAL A 13 -4.04 -6.76 -5.67
C VAL A 13 -4.43 -5.85 -4.52
N ALA A 14 -3.79 -4.69 -4.42
CA ALA A 14 -4.17 -3.64 -3.49
C ALA A 14 -4.68 -2.40 -4.23
N VAL A 15 -5.68 -1.72 -3.67
CA VAL A 15 -6.14 -0.40 -4.12
C VAL A 15 -5.75 0.63 -3.07
N LEU A 16 -4.82 1.48 -3.46
CA LEU A 16 -4.26 2.56 -2.67
C LEU A 16 -4.89 3.90 -3.08
N ARG A 17 -4.93 4.86 -2.16
CA ARG A 17 -5.34 6.24 -2.45
C ARG A 17 -4.29 7.20 -1.93
N ASP A 18 -3.73 8.01 -2.81
CA ASP A 18 -2.89 9.12 -2.37
C ASP A 18 -3.79 10.19 -1.74
N VAL A 19 -3.46 10.57 -0.51
CA VAL A 19 -4.24 11.55 0.27
C VAL A 19 -4.05 12.98 -0.23
N THR A 20 -2.93 13.25 -0.90
CA THR A 20 -2.55 14.55 -1.44
C THR A 20 -3.19 14.79 -2.80
N SER A 21 -2.91 13.91 -3.78
CA SER A 21 -3.46 14.03 -5.15
C SER A 21 -4.91 13.55 -5.29
N LYS A 22 -5.39 12.75 -4.33
CA LYS A 22 -6.67 11.99 -4.39
C LYS A 22 -6.69 10.85 -5.41
N ASP A 23 -5.58 10.60 -6.09
CA ASP A 23 -5.46 9.52 -7.07
C ASP A 23 -5.61 8.15 -6.42
N GLN A 24 -6.17 7.21 -7.19
CA GLN A 24 -6.25 5.81 -6.81
C GLN A 24 -5.30 4.97 -7.64
N TYR A 25 -4.53 4.13 -6.97
CA TYR A 25 -3.56 3.22 -7.59
C TYR A 25 -3.96 1.78 -7.31
N LYS A 26 -4.16 1.01 -8.38
CA LYS A 26 -4.31 -0.44 -8.29
C LYS A 26 -2.93 -1.06 -8.48
N VAL A 27 -2.44 -1.79 -7.47
CA VAL A 27 -1.08 -2.33 -7.49
C VAL A 27 -0.96 -3.83 -7.27
N ARG A 28 0.13 -4.39 -7.80
CA ARG A 28 0.60 -5.77 -7.61
C ARG A 28 2.03 -5.78 -7.07
N VAL A 29 2.45 -6.93 -6.52
CA VAL A 29 3.85 -7.16 -6.11
C VAL A 29 4.79 -6.89 -7.29
N GLY A 30 5.87 -6.17 -7.01
CA GLY A 30 6.88 -5.75 -7.99
C GLY A 30 6.58 -4.44 -8.70
N GLN A 31 5.34 -3.95 -8.69
CA GLN A 31 4.98 -2.67 -9.32
C GLN A 31 5.55 -1.49 -8.54
N THR A 32 5.89 -0.41 -9.26
CA THR A 32 6.44 0.82 -8.68
C THR A 32 5.44 1.96 -8.80
N ILE A 33 5.29 2.74 -7.72
CA ILE A 33 4.62 4.05 -7.70
C ILE A 33 5.64 5.09 -7.22
N GLY A 34 6.03 6.03 -8.08
CA GLY A 34 7.09 6.96 -7.77
C GLY A 34 8.40 6.23 -7.45
N ARG A 35 8.89 6.33 -6.20
CA ARG A 35 10.10 5.65 -5.70
C ARG A 35 9.79 4.40 -4.86
N MET A 36 8.51 4.06 -4.70
CA MET A 36 8.06 2.96 -3.86
C MET A 36 7.78 1.75 -4.74
N ARG A 37 8.44 0.63 -4.46
CA ARG A 37 8.15 -0.66 -5.08
C ARG A 37 7.32 -1.52 -4.14
N VAL A 38 6.25 -2.14 -4.61
CA VAL A 38 5.46 -3.08 -3.81
C VAL A 38 6.28 -4.35 -3.57
N ALA A 39 6.65 -4.60 -2.32
CA ALA A 39 7.41 -5.79 -1.92
C ALA A 39 6.48 -6.96 -1.61
N ALA A 40 5.37 -6.71 -0.92
CA ALA A 40 4.37 -7.73 -0.59
C ALA A 40 2.98 -7.13 -0.41
N ILE A 41 1.96 -7.93 -0.70
CA ILE A 41 0.56 -7.61 -0.37
C ILE A 41 0.08 -8.66 0.60
N GLN A 42 -0.28 -8.22 1.80
CA GLN A 42 -0.81 -9.04 2.88
C GLN A 42 -2.30 -8.74 3.07
N PRO A 43 -3.06 -9.61 3.78
CA PRO A 43 -4.49 -9.41 3.96
C PRO A 43 -4.89 -8.05 4.55
N LYS A 44 -4.04 -7.44 5.38
CA LYS A 44 -4.32 -6.18 6.09
C LYS A 44 -3.26 -5.10 5.90
N ALA A 45 -2.30 -5.31 5.00
CA ALA A 45 -1.20 -4.36 4.80
C ALA A 45 -0.59 -4.51 3.40
N VAL A 46 0.02 -3.43 2.92
CA VAL A 46 0.91 -3.44 1.76
C VAL A 46 2.29 -3.05 2.24
N ILE A 47 3.30 -3.85 1.90
CA ILE A 47 4.70 -3.57 2.22
C ILE A 47 5.35 -2.99 0.97
N PHE A 48 6.01 -1.84 1.14
CA PHE A 48 6.78 -1.19 0.09
C PHE A 48 8.26 -1.25 0.41
N THR A 49 9.09 -1.34 -0.61
CA THR A 49 10.50 -0.97 -0.54
C THR A 49 10.63 0.45 -1.09
N ILE A 50 11.31 1.32 -0.37
CA ILE A 50 11.62 2.68 -0.77
C ILE A 50 13.13 2.78 -0.97
N GLU A 51 13.55 3.24 -2.13
CA GLU A 51 14.96 3.49 -2.46
C GLU A 51 15.27 4.98 -2.37
N GLU A 52 16.18 5.33 -1.45
CA GLU A 52 16.59 6.72 -1.21
C GLU A 52 18.10 6.79 -0.94
N PHE A 53 18.82 7.57 -1.74
CA PHE A 53 20.25 7.88 -1.54
C PHE A 53 21.16 6.66 -1.36
N GLY A 54 20.92 5.57 -2.08
CA GLY A 54 21.69 4.33 -1.97
C GLY A 54 21.27 3.42 -0.81
N TYR A 55 20.26 3.82 -0.03
CA TYR A 55 19.65 2.99 1.00
C TYR A 55 18.31 2.45 0.53
N SER A 56 17.98 1.24 1.00
CA SER A 56 16.64 0.66 0.84
C SER A 56 16.02 0.45 2.21
N ARG A 57 14.75 0.84 2.38
CA ARG A 57 13.97 0.52 3.58
C ARG A 57 12.61 -0.05 3.22
N GLN A 58 12.09 -0.90 4.09
CA GLN A 58 10.73 -1.40 3.95
C GLN A 58 9.77 -0.61 4.83
N GLU A 59 8.66 -0.19 4.25
CA GLU A 59 7.57 0.51 4.94
C GLU A 59 6.30 -0.33 4.86
N LEU A 60 5.61 -0.46 5.99
CA LEU A 60 4.34 -1.17 6.09
C LEU A 60 3.20 -0.15 6.10
N LEU A 61 2.31 -0.24 5.11
CA LEU A 61 1.10 0.57 5.05
C LEU A 61 -0.11 -0.29 5.47
N PRO A 62 -0.69 -0.05 6.66
CA PRO A 62 -1.89 -0.76 7.08
C PRO A 62 -3.08 -0.40 6.20
N ILE A 63 -3.87 -1.41 5.84
CA ILE A 63 -5.16 -1.18 5.20
C ILE A 63 -6.17 -1.02 6.31
N ALA A 64 -6.53 0.23 6.54
CA ALA A 64 -7.57 0.54 7.49
C ALA A 64 -8.91 -0.06 7.00
N PRO A 65 -9.76 -0.58 7.91
CA PRO A 65 -11.03 -1.19 7.55
C PRO A 65 -11.88 -0.23 6.68
N PRO A 66 -12.78 -0.74 5.84
CA PRO A 66 -13.63 0.10 4.99
C PRO A 66 -14.39 1.22 5.75
N ASP A 67 -14.56 1.10 7.07
CA ASP A 67 -15.21 2.08 7.95
C ASP A 67 -14.28 3.17 8.56
N SER A 68 -12.98 3.13 8.33
CA SER A 68 -12.02 4.00 9.00
C SER A 68 -11.90 5.42 8.41
N THR A 69 -12.92 5.90 7.70
CA THR A 69 -12.99 7.32 7.26
C THR A 69 -13.07 8.30 8.44
N LYS A 70 -13.09 7.80 9.69
CA LYS A 70 -13.07 8.59 10.92
C LYS A 70 -11.78 8.41 11.72
N MET A 71 -10.64 8.74 11.13
CA MET A 71 -9.48 9.17 11.92
C MET A 71 -9.05 10.56 11.46
N ARG A 72 -9.99 11.50 11.48
CA ARG A 72 -9.65 12.92 11.58
C ARG A 72 -9.15 13.13 13.01
N LEU A 73 -7.88 13.50 13.11
CA LEU A 73 -7.27 14.13 14.27
C LEU A 73 -8.26 15.14 14.86
N ARG A 74 -8.84 14.82 16.02
CA ARG A 74 -9.46 15.82 16.89
C ARG A 74 -8.38 16.21 17.89
N GLN A 75 -7.77 17.35 17.64
CA GLN A 75 -7.17 18.17 18.70
C GLN A 75 -8.30 18.81 19.51
#